data_AF-X6LGV2-F1
#
_entry.id   AF-X6LGV2-F1
#
_cell.length_a   1.000
_cell.length_b   1.000
_cell.length_c   1.000
_cell.angle_alpha   90.00
_cell.angle_beta   90.00
_cell.angle_gamma   90.00
#
_symmetry.space_group_name_H-M   'P 1'
#
loop_
_entity.id
_entity.type
_entity.pdbx_description
1 polymer ?
#
loop_
_entity_poly.entity_id
_entity_poly.type
_entity_poly.pdbx_seq_one_letter_code
_entity_poly.pdbx_strand_id
1 'polypeptide(L)'
;MKKKQNEEISKINNDNQILKQQLDNILTEIKQLKKESQFNNNQIHHTDEDKKENDSNPPSKFDFDLFRSSSKLINTLTGHTDWVRSIDYSTFDDCQFICSGSEDKTIRVWNVDNNKQIQSFDGHSSN
;
A
#
# COMPACT_ATOMS: atom_id res chain seq x y z
N MET A 1 48.42 11.67 -27.39
CA MET A 1 46.95 11.56 -27.54
C MET A 1 46.41 10.18 -27.13
N LYS A 2 46.91 9.07 -27.70
CA LYS A 2 46.42 7.69 -27.40
C LYS A 2 46.52 7.23 -25.93
N LYS A 3 47.56 7.62 -25.18
CA LYS A 3 47.76 7.19 -23.78
C LYS A 3 46.66 7.72 -22.83
N LYS A 4 46.27 8.98 -22.98
CA LYS A 4 45.23 9.62 -22.16
C LYS A 4 43.83 9.02 -22.42
N GLN A 5 43.52 8.69 -23.68
CA GLN A 5 42.28 7.99 -24.04
C GLN A 5 42.21 6.58 -23.43
N ASN A 6 43.32 5.85 -23.39
CA ASN A 6 43.35 4.50 -22.78
C ASN A 6 43.14 4.53 -21.26
N GLU A 7 43.63 5.57 -20.58
CA GLU A 7 43.42 5.77 -19.14
C GLU A 7 41.94 6.09 -18.82
N GLU A 8 41.31 6.95 -19.62
CA GLU A 8 39.86 7.26 -19.50
C GLU A 8 38.99 6.02 -19.74
N ILE A 9 39.29 5.22 -20.77
CA ILE A 9 38.57 3.97 -21.06
C ILE A 9 38.70 2.96 -19.91
N SER A 10 39.90 2.84 -19.31
CA SER A 10 40.13 1.95 -18.16
C SER A 10 39.28 2.36 -16.95
N LYS A 11 39.21 3.66 -16.66
CA LYS A 11 38.40 4.20 -15.56
C LYS A 11 36.91 3.91 -15.77
N ILE A 12 36.40 4.18 -16.98
CA ILE A 12 35.00 3.89 -17.35
C ILE A 12 34.68 2.40 -17.18
N ASN A 13 35.60 1.50 -17.55
CA ASN A 13 35.38 0.07 -17.38
C ASN A 13 35.29 -0.35 -15.92
N ASN A 14 36.13 0.22 -15.05
CA ASN A 14 36.06 -0.05 -13.61
C ASN A 14 34.77 0.50 -12.99
N ASP A 15 34.39 1.73 -13.33
CA ASP A 15 33.14 2.34 -12.86
C ASP A 15 31.92 1.49 -13.29
N ASN A 16 31.93 1.00 -14.53
CA ASN A 16 30.88 0.09 -15.03
C ASN A 16 30.85 -1.26 -14.30
N GLN A 17 31.99 -1.80 -13.86
CA GLN A 17 32.01 -3.02 -13.04
C GLN A 17 31.42 -2.77 -11.66
N ILE A 18 31.75 -1.64 -11.02
CA ILE A 18 31.22 -1.25 -9.72
C ILE A 18 29.69 -1.08 -9.80
N LEU A 19 29.19 -0.40 -10.84
CA LEU A 19 27.77 -0.21 -11.05
C LEU A 19 27.02 -1.53 -11.24
N LYS A 20 27.59 -2.48 -11.99
CA LYS A 20 27.00 -3.82 -12.14
C LYS A 20 26.93 -4.56 -10.81
N GLN A 21 28.00 -4.52 -10.02
CA GLN A 21 28.01 -5.15 -8.69
C GLN A 21 26.97 -4.53 -7.76
N GLN A 22 26.81 -3.21 -7.77
CA GLN A 22 25.79 -2.52 -6.99
C GLN A 22 24.38 -2.94 -7.43
N LEU A 23 24.13 -3.06 -8.73
CA LEU A 23 22.85 -3.49 -9.27
C LEU A 23 22.49 -4.92 -8.82
N ASP A 24 23.45 -5.84 -8.87
CA ASP A 24 23.24 -7.23 -8.46
C ASP A 24 22.94 -7.36 -6.95
N ASN A 25 23.58 -6.53 -6.13
CA ASN A 25 23.31 -6.47 -4.69
C ASN A 25 21.86 -6.01 -4.42
N ILE A 26 21.44 -4.92 -5.06
CA ILE A 26 20.07 -4.38 -4.94
C ILE A 26 19.05 -5.42 -5.40
N LEU A 27 19.30 -6.09 -6.52
CA LEU A 27 18.40 -7.11 -7.06
C LEU A 27 18.23 -8.29 -6.09
N THR A 28 19.32 -8.68 -5.42
CA THR A 28 19.31 -9.76 -4.44
C THR A 28 18.49 -9.39 -3.21
N GLU A 29 18.67 -8.16 -2.71
CA GLU A 29 17.91 -7.64 -1.57
C GLU A 29 16.41 -7.55 -1.87
N ILE A 30 16.02 -7.05 -3.05
CA ILE A 30 14.61 -7.00 -3.48
C ILE A 30 13.99 -8.41 -3.55
N LYS A 31 14.73 -9.41 -4.04
CA LYS A 31 14.25 -10.81 -4.09
C LYS A 31 14.04 -11.38 -2.68
N GLN A 32 14.93 -11.07 -1.75
CA GLN A 32 14.81 -11.52 -0.36
C GLN A 32 13.59 -10.88 0.32
N LEU A 33 13.42 -9.57 0.19
CA LEU A 33 12.28 -8.85 0.76
C LEU A 33 10.94 -9.34 0.23
N LYS A 34 10.85 -9.68 -1.07
CA LYS A 34 9.64 -10.29 -1.66
C LYS A 34 9.33 -11.69 -1.11
N LYS A 35 10.37 -12.48 -0.78
CA LYS A 35 10.17 -13.80 -0.17
C LYS A 35 9.70 -13.67 1.28
N GLU A 36 10.23 -12.71 2.01
CA GLU A 36 9.83 -12.42 3.39
C GLU A 36 8.39 -11.88 3.47
N SER A 37 7.99 -11.00 2.54
CA SER A 37 6.60 -10.52 2.48
C SER A 37 5.61 -11.65 2.18
N GLN A 38 5.96 -12.58 1.28
CA GLN A 38 5.14 -13.76 0.99
C GLN A 38 5.10 -14.77 2.15
N PHE A 39 6.17 -14.88 2.94
CA PHE A 39 6.21 -15.77 4.11
C PHE A 39 5.34 -15.25 5.26
N ASN A 40 5.35 -13.94 5.50
CA ASN A 40 4.61 -13.32 6.61
C ASN A 40 3.09 -13.32 6.43
N ASN A 41 2.59 -13.49 5.20
CA ASN A 41 1.15 -13.56 4.90
C ASN A 41 0.53 -14.96 5.08
N ASN A 42 1.32 -16.00 5.43
CA ASN A 42 0.86 -17.38 5.55
C ASN A 42 0.93 -17.99 6.97
N GLN A 43 1.13 -17.17 8.02
CA GLN A 43 1.27 -17.65 9.41
C GLN A 43 0.21 -17.13 10.40
N ILE A 44 -1.02 -16.88 9.94
CA ILE A 44 -2.17 -16.70 10.85
C ILE A 44 -3.17 -17.83 10.61
N HIS A 45 -2.83 -19.03 11.08
CA HIS A 45 -3.79 -20.11 11.31
C HIS A 45 -3.48 -20.81 12.64
N HIS A 46 -4.36 -20.55 13.61
CA HIS A 46 -4.74 -21.29 14.81
C HIS A 46 -3.82 -22.42 15.35
N THR A 47 -3.44 -22.28 16.62
CA THR A 47 -3.23 -23.42 17.52
C THR A 47 -4.04 -23.19 18.79
N ASP A 48 -5.10 -23.97 18.94
CA ASP A 48 -5.80 -24.17 20.21
C ASP A 48 -4.91 -25.00 21.14
N GLU A 49 -4.61 -24.49 22.33
CA GLU A 49 -4.26 -25.33 23.48
C GLU A 49 -4.98 -24.83 24.74
N ASP A 50 -5.77 -25.74 25.30
CA ASP A 50 -6.60 -25.60 26.48
C ASP A 50 -5.84 -25.13 27.73
N LYS A 51 -6.27 -24.00 28.30
CA LYS A 51 -6.24 -23.79 29.75
C LYS A 51 -7.63 -23.40 30.23
N LYS A 52 -8.20 -24.29 31.03
CA LYS A 52 -9.42 -24.09 31.82
C LYS A 52 -9.27 -22.86 32.72
N GLU A 53 -10.00 -21.81 32.42
CA GLU A 53 -10.45 -20.85 33.42
C GLU A 53 -11.97 -20.78 33.34
N ASN A 54 -12.60 -21.39 34.34
CA ASN A 54 -13.97 -21.09 34.73
C ASN A 54 -13.96 -19.65 35.25
N ASP A 55 -14.39 -18.71 34.44
CA ASP A 55 -15.18 -17.57 34.91
C ASP A 55 -16.08 -17.09 33.78
N SER A 56 -17.33 -16.90 34.13
CA SER A 56 -18.44 -16.49 33.28
C SER A 56 -18.20 -15.13 32.60
N ASN A 57 -17.62 -15.10 31.40
CA ASN A 57 -17.92 -14.09 30.38
C ASN A 57 -17.34 -14.47 29.00
N PRO A 58 -18.14 -14.62 27.94
CA PRO A 58 -17.57 -14.82 26.60
C PRO A 58 -16.99 -13.49 26.08
N PRO A 59 -15.75 -13.44 25.53
CA PRO A 59 -15.30 -12.28 24.78
C PRO A 59 -15.95 -12.33 23.39
N SER A 60 -17.20 -11.87 23.27
CA SER A 60 -17.98 -12.03 22.03
C SER A 60 -18.76 -10.80 21.59
N LYS A 61 -18.29 -9.59 21.93
CA LYS A 61 -18.90 -8.37 21.41
C LYS A 61 -17.84 -7.41 20.89
N PHE A 62 -17.91 -7.11 19.60
CA PHE A 62 -17.21 -5.97 19.03
C PHE A 62 -17.69 -4.72 19.77
N ASP A 63 -16.79 -4.09 20.51
CA ASP A 63 -17.08 -2.94 21.35
C ASP A 63 -17.09 -1.67 20.49
N PHE A 64 -18.29 -1.26 20.08
CA PHE A 64 -18.49 -0.02 19.32
C PHE A 64 -18.10 1.24 20.11
N ASP A 65 -18.20 1.23 21.44
CA ASP A 65 -17.85 2.38 22.27
C ASP A 65 -16.33 2.56 22.31
N LEU A 66 -15.59 1.44 22.39
CA LEU A 66 -14.14 1.45 22.24
C LEU A 66 -13.72 1.94 20.84
N PHE A 67 -14.35 1.44 19.78
CA PHE A 67 -14.04 1.90 18.41
C PHE A 67 -14.30 3.40 18.26
N ARG A 68 -15.46 3.90 18.71
CA ARG A 68 -15.84 5.31 18.58
C ARG A 68 -14.96 6.24 19.42
N SER A 69 -14.60 5.83 20.64
CA SER A 69 -13.76 6.65 21.55
C SER A 69 -12.29 6.70 21.12
N SER A 70 -11.80 5.69 20.40
CA SER A 70 -10.43 5.63 19.87
C SER A 70 -10.31 6.06 18.40
N SER A 71 -11.43 6.21 17.69
CA SER A 71 -11.44 6.61 16.28
C SER A 71 -10.78 7.98 16.09
N LYS A 72 -9.67 8.00 15.36
CA LYS A 72 -8.96 9.21 14.94
C LYS A 72 -9.11 9.39 13.44
N LEU A 73 -9.42 10.61 13.00
CA LEU A 73 -9.37 10.96 11.58
C LEU A 73 -7.93 10.79 11.06
N ILE A 74 -7.75 9.89 10.08
CA ILE A 74 -6.43 9.59 9.51
C ILE A 74 -6.16 10.48 8.30
N ASN A 75 -7.09 10.54 7.35
CA ASN A 75 -6.95 11.26 6.09
C ASN A 75 -8.24 11.99 5.68
N THR A 76 -8.10 13.04 4.88
CA THR A 76 -9.22 13.73 4.24
C THR A 76 -8.99 13.78 2.73
N LEU A 77 -9.86 13.09 1.98
CA LEU A 77 -9.84 13.03 0.53
C LEU A 77 -10.62 14.25 -0.01
N THR A 78 -9.90 15.25 -0.52
CA THR A 78 -10.51 16.48 -1.04
C THR A 78 -10.48 16.47 -2.56
N GLY A 79 -11.56 16.91 -3.20
CA GLY A 79 -11.61 17.06 -4.65
C GLY A 79 -13.01 17.08 -5.24
N HIS A 80 -13.96 16.34 -4.65
CA HIS A 80 -15.35 16.44 -5.04
C HIS A 80 -15.90 17.85 -4.77
N THR A 81 -16.69 18.38 -5.71
CA THR A 81 -17.26 19.73 -5.61
C THR A 81 -18.71 19.74 -5.12
N ASP A 82 -19.30 18.57 -4.91
CA ASP A 82 -20.65 18.38 -4.40
C ASP A 82 -20.72 17.11 -3.52
N TRP A 83 -21.88 16.83 -2.95
CA TRP A 83 -22.11 15.73 -2.02
C TRP A 83 -21.65 14.38 -2.56
N VAL A 84 -20.80 13.71 -1.79
CA VAL A 84 -20.45 12.30 -2.01
C VAL A 84 -21.63 11.44 -1.59
N ARG A 85 -22.18 10.68 -2.54
CA ARG A 85 -23.38 9.84 -2.33
C ARG A 85 -23.07 8.38 -2.11
N SER A 86 -21.92 7.92 -2.58
CA SER A 86 -21.49 6.54 -2.46
C SER A 86 -19.99 6.46 -2.26
N ILE A 87 -19.59 5.43 -1.52
CA ILE A 87 -18.20 5.02 -1.37
C ILE A 87 -18.11 3.51 -1.54
N ASP A 88 -17.02 3.04 -2.11
CA ASP A 88 -16.66 1.63 -2.18
C ASP A 88 -15.17 1.48 -1.86
N TYR A 89 -14.77 0.30 -1.39
CA TYR A 89 -13.41 0.02 -0.95
C TYR A 89 -12.87 -1.23 -1.65
N SER A 90 -11.62 -1.14 -2.11
CA SER A 90 -10.95 -2.24 -2.79
C SER A 90 -9.49 -2.33 -2.36
N THR A 91 -8.94 -3.54 -2.42
CA THR A 91 -7.52 -3.80 -2.22
C THR A 91 -6.98 -4.55 -3.43
N PHE A 92 -5.89 -4.07 -4.01
CA PHE A 92 -5.21 -4.72 -5.12
C PHE A 92 -3.69 -4.58 -4.96
N ASP A 93 -2.96 -5.70 -5.02
CA ASP A 93 -1.50 -5.76 -4.82
C ASP A 93 -1.01 -4.96 -3.60
N ASP A 94 -1.55 -5.29 -2.42
CA ASP A 94 -1.26 -4.63 -1.12
C ASP A 94 -1.57 -3.12 -1.05
N CYS A 95 -2.14 -2.54 -2.10
CA CYS A 95 -2.57 -1.15 -2.13
C CYS A 95 -4.05 -1.03 -1.80
N GLN A 96 -4.40 0.00 -1.04
CA GLN A 96 -5.78 0.27 -0.63
C GLN A 96 -6.39 1.39 -1.48
N PHE A 97 -7.58 1.14 -2.00
CA PHE A 97 -8.31 2.04 -2.88
C PHE A 97 -9.69 2.36 -2.34
N ILE A 98 -10.07 3.63 -2.47
CA ILE A 98 -11.45 4.08 -2.27
C ILE A 98 -11.97 4.57 -3.61
N CYS A 99 -13.18 4.17 -3.96
CA CYS A 99 -13.95 4.76 -5.05
C CYS A 99 -15.06 5.61 -4.44
N SER A 100 -15.27 6.83 -4.91
CA SER A 100 -16.36 7.69 -4.44
C SER A 100 -17.15 8.27 -5.60
N GLY A 101 -18.47 8.19 -5.52
CA GLY A 101 -19.39 8.84 -6.46
C GLY A 101 -20.03 10.08 -5.84
N SER A 102 -20.12 11.16 -6.60
CA SER A 102 -20.66 12.45 -6.13
C SER A 102 -21.71 13.03 -7.08
N GLU A 103 -22.56 13.91 -6.53
CA GLU A 103 -23.47 14.77 -7.29
C GLU A 103 -22.73 15.73 -8.24
N ASP A 104 -21.42 15.88 -8.10
CA ASP A 104 -20.57 16.58 -9.07
C ASP A 104 -20.43 15.86 -10.42
N LYS A 105 -21.14 14.73 -10.57
CA LYS A 105 -21.22 13.89 -11.78
C LYS A 105 -19.94 13.11 -12.07
N THR A 106 -19.07 12.97 -11.07
CA THR A 106 -17.82 12.24 -11.18
C THR A 106 -17.77 11.03 -10.26
N ILE A 107 -17.05 10.00 -10.70
CA ILE A 107 -16.52 8.96 -9.82
C ILE A 107 -15.02 9.19 -9.69
N ARG A 108 -14.50 9.24 -8.47
CA ARG A 108 -13.07 9.40 -8.19
C ARG A 108 -12.50 8.16 -7.53
N VAL A 109 -11.27 7.81 -7.91
CA VAL A 109 -10.51 6.71 -7.31
C VAL A 109 -9.34 7.30 -6.54
N TRP A 110 -9.17 6.87 -5.30
CA TRP A 110 -8.18 7.37 -4.36
C TRP A 110 -7.27 6.23 -3.94
N ASN A 111 -5.96 6.48 -3.89
CA ASN A 111 -5.01 5.62 -3.19
C ASN A 111 -4.96 6.07 -1.73
N VAL A 112 -5.29 5.19 -0.80
CA VAL A 112 -5.36 5.50 0.63
C VAL A 112 -3.96 5.65 1.23
N ASP A 113 -3.00 4.85 0.77
CA ASP A 113 -1.65 4.77 1.34
C ASP A 113 -0.87 6.08 1.13
N ASN A 114 -1.09 6.75 0.00
CA ASN A 114 -0.46 8.04 -0.31
C ASN A 114 -1.42 9.23 -0.28
N ASN A 115 -2.70 9.01 0.05
CA ASN A 115 -3.74 10.03 0.14
C ASN A 115 -3.90 10.88 -1.14
N LYS A 116 -3.76 10.25 -2.33
CA LYS A 116 -3.90 10.94 -3.62
C LYS A 116 -5.07 10.41 -4.43
N GLN A 117 -5.69 11.31 -5.19
CA GLN A 117 -6.55 10.94 -6.29
C GLN A 117 -5.71 10.33 -7.42
N ILE A 118 -6.11 9.15 -7.89
CA ILE A 118 -5.49 8.44 -9.00
C ILE A 118 -6.21 8.77 -10.30
N GLN A 119 -7.54 8.79 -10.25
CA GLN A 119 -8.37 8.94 -11.44
C GLN A 119 -9.68 9.64 -11.13
N SER A 120 -10.21 10.34 -12.14
CA SER A 120 -11.58 10.85 -12.19
C SER A 120 -12.25 10.27 -13.43
N PHE A 121 -13.49 9.84 -13.27
CA PHE A 121 -14.35 9.41 -14.35
C PHE A 121 -15.53 10.34 -14.43
N ASP A 122 -15.63 11.01 -15.58
CA ASP A 122 -16.76 11.86 -15.92
C ASP A 122 -17.68 11.07 -16.87
N GLY A 123 -18.98 11.28 -16.78
CA GLY A 123 -19.92 10.58 -17.66
C GLY A 123 -21.32 10.40 -17.10
N HIS A 124 -21.53 10.69 -15.82
CA HIS A 124 -22.87 10.75 -15.28
C HIS A 124 -23.57 12.03 -15.79
N SER A 125 -24.51 11.88 -16.71
CA SER A 125 -25.49 12.94 -16.95
C SER A 125 -26.50 12.93 -15.82
N SER A 126 -26.69 14.06 -15.15
CA SER A 126 -27.84 14.26 -14.28
C SER A 126 -29.12 14.02 -15.09
N ASN A 127 -30.07 13.26 -14.53
CA ASN A 127 -31.42 13.19 -15.06
C ASN A 127 -32.16 14.52 -14.90
#